data_AF-A0A151J9L8-F1
#
_entry.id   AF-A0A151J9L8-F1
#
_cell.length_a   1.000
_cell.length_b   1.000
_cell.length_c   1.000
_cell.angle_alpha   90.00
_cell.angle_beta   90.00
_cell.angle_gamma   90.00
#
_symmetry.space_group_name_H-M   'P 1'
#
loop_
_entity.id
_entity.type
_entity.pdbx_description
1 polymer ?
#
loop_
_entity_poly.entity_id
_entity_poly.type
_entity_poly.pdbx_seq_one_letter_code
_entity_poly.pdbx_strand_id
1 'polypeptide(L)'
;MILLHLSHFATWCKTLNVPITHVNAVLLKDIRKHKCFKSVFPSDVRTLLGTPRSTPLKIVYDSCLKCSIHGKYVKNRVCFPGISAHLKTATDFQNNDNILQFVPYLDLVSDVVLDYMHVICLGVTKKLLNLWTSGNSYYKLGQESKRKISDRLENLINICISIEFPRKPRSLQDLKYYKATEFRQLLLCTGPIAFQGFFDNDIYLNFLILHVSIRILCMEDASEEMINYADELLKNFNKTFTILYGEENVSFNVHALLHLANDVHKHGPLDYFSVFRFENFLQKIKNLIRKPQDTLSQLHRRYIEMHNWIDVSKQYVKK
;
A
#
# COMPACT_ATOMS: atom_id res chain seq x y z
N MET A 1 -18.24 -27.57 7.50
CA MET A 1 -17.70 -27.55 6.12
C MET A 1 -17.33 -26.13 5.66
N ILE A 2 -18.23 -25.13 5.72
CA ILE A 2 -17.93 -23.73 5.36
C ILE A 2 -16.81 -23.10 6.21
N LEU A 3 -16.83 -23.33 7.54
CA LEU A 3 -15.79 -22.88 8.47
C LEU A 3 -14.39 -23.48 8.16
N LEU A 4 -14.35 -24.70 7.62
CA LEU A 4 -13.10 -25.39 7.26
C LEU A 4 -12.46 -24.80 5.98
N HIS A 5 -13.29 -24.33 5.05
CA HIS A 5 -12.82 -23.63 3.85
C HIS A 5 -12.39 -22.19 4.15
N LEU A 6 -13.06 -21.53 5.10
CA LEU A 6 -12.65 -20.21 5.59
C LEU A 6 -11.33 -20.25 6.37
N SER A 7 -11.10 -21.30 7.17
CA SER A 7 -9.84 -21.48 7.89
C SER A 7 -8.68 -21.76 6.93
N HIS A 8 -8.85 -22.62 5.92
CA HIS A 8 -7.83 -22.83 4.88
C HIS A 8 -7.52 -21.56 4.08
N PHE A 9 -8.56 -20.78 3.76
CA PHE A 9 -8.40 -19.50 3.06
C PHE A 9 -7.66 -18.47 3.91
N ALA A 10 -7.99 -18.39 5.21
CA ALA A 10 -7.29 -17.52 6.16
C ALA A 10 -5.82 -17.94 6.34
N THR A 11 -5.54 -19.25 6.46
CA THR A 11 -4.18 -19.78 6.52
C THR A 11 -3.40 -19.42 5.26
N TRP A 12 -4.00 -19.59 4.08
CA TRP A 12 -3.38 -19.23 2.80
C TRP A 12 -3.08 -17.72 2.67
N CYS A 13 -4.01 -16.86 3.12
CA CYS A 13 -3.76 -15.41 3.16
C CYS A 13 -2.62 -15.04 4.11
N LYS A 14 -2.47 -15.75 5.23
CA LYS A 14 -1.37 -15.57 6.19
C LYS A 14 -0.02 -16.07 5.66
N THR A 15 0.02 -17.25 5.05
CA THR A 15 1.29 -17.80 4.49
C THR A 15 1.85 -16.93 3.37
N LEU A 16 0.98 -16.16 2.71
CA LEU A 16 1.33 -15.30 1.60
C LEU A 16 1.26 -13.81 1.92
N ASN A 17 1.04 -13.36 3.17
CA ASN A 17 0.96 -11.92 3.52
C ASN A 17 0.05 -11.08 2.59
N VAL A 18 -1.16 -11.55 2.28
CA VAL A 18 -2.06 -10.89 1.31
C VAL A 18 -2.74 -9.64 1.90
N PRO A 19 -2.59 -8.44 1.28
CA PRO A 19 -3.15 -7.21 1.85
C PRO A 19 -4.67 -7.07 1.67
N ILE A 20 -5.35 -6.40 2.61
CA ILE A 20 -6.83 -6.35 2.71
C ILE A 20 -7.53 -5.73 1.49
N THR A 21 -6.85 -4.84 0.77
CA THR A 21 -7.35 -4.22 -0.46
C THR A 21 -7.48 -5.24 -1.60
N HIS A 22 -6.62 -6.27 -1.61
CA HIS A 22 -6.62 -7.35 -2.61
C HIS A 22 -7.68 -8.42 -2.35
N VAL A 23 -7.94 -8.75 -1.07
CA VAL A 23 -9.00 -9.68 -0.68
C VAL A 23 -10.38 -9.16 -1.12
N ASN A 24 -10.61 -7.85 -0.97
CA ASN A 24 -11.85 -7.18 -1.37
C ASN A 24 -12.04 -7.07 -2.89
N ALA A 25 -11.01 -6.64 -3.61
CA ALA A 25 -11.18 -6.22 -5.00
C ALA A 25 -11.31 -7.38 -6.01
N VAL A 26 -10.73 -8.55 -5.71
CA VAL A 26 -10.57 -9.61 -6.70
C VAL A 26 -11.06 -10.96 -6.21
N LEU A 27 -10.69 -11.38 -5.00
CA LEU A 27 -11.07 -12.71 -4.50
C LEU A 27 -12.58 -12.84 -4.26
N LEU A 28 -13.21 -11.95 -3.49
CA LEU A 28 -14.65 -12.05 -3.23
C LEU A 28 -15.52 -11.69 -4.44
N LYS A 29 -15.06 -10.75 -5.27
CA LYS A 29 -15.78 -10.30 -6.46
C LYS A 29 -15.76 -11.35 -7.58
N ASP A 30 -14.67 -12.10 -7.71
CA ASP A 30 -14.54 -13.20 -8.68
C ASP A 30 -14.99 -14.56 -8.13
N ILE A 31 -14.93 -14.84 -6.82
CA ILE A 31 -15.51 -16.08 -6.26
C ILE A 31 -17.04 -16.07 -6.34
N ARG A 32 -17.68 -14.90 -6.17
CA ARG A 32 -19.14 -14.75 -6.18
C ARG A 32 -19.84 -14.95 -7.52
N LYS A 33 -19.15 -14.93 -8.65
CA LYS A 33 -19.85 -15.08 -9.95
C LYS A 33 -20.23 -16.53 -10.25
N HIS A 34 -19.85 -17.47 -9.38
CA HIS A 34 -20.33 -18.85 -9.38
C HIS A 34 -21.55 -19.04 -8.47
N LYS A 35 -22.57 -19.76 -8.95
CA LYS A 35 -23.86 -19.92 -8.26
C LYS A 35 -23.73 -20.55 -6.86
N CYS A 36 -22.82 -21.51 -6.69
CA CYS A 36 -22.58 -22.21 -5.42
C CYS A 36 -21.99 -21.31 -4.32
N PHE A 37 -21.34 -20.21 -4.69
CA PHE A 37 -20.63 -19.33 -3.74
C PHE A 37 -21.28 -17.95 -3.62
N LYS A 38 -22.25 -17.62 -4.48
CA LYS A 38 -23.02 -16.37 -4.45
C LYS A 38 -23.84 -16.20 -3.16
N SER A 39 -24.34 -17.30 -2.62
CA SER A 39 -25.07 -17.34 -1.33
C SER A 39 -24.16 -17.55 -0.12
N VAL A 40 -22.91 -18.00 -0.32
CA VAL A 40 -21.99 -18.39 0.76
C VAL A 40 -20.99 -17.26 1.08
N PHE A 41 -20.52 -16.52 0.08
CA PHE A 41 -19.56 -15.43 0.25
C PHE A 41 -20.21 -14.08 -0.09
N PRO A 42 -20.13 -13.06 0.78
CA PRO A 42 -20.70 -11.75 0.54
C PRO A 42 -19.80 -10.84 -0.32
N SER A 43 -20.37 -9.77 -0.88
CA SER A 43 -19.72 -8.92 -1.90
C SER A 43 -18.60 -8.02 -1.38
N ASP A 44 -18.48 -7.92 -0.07
CA ASP A 44 -17.50 -7.09 0.63
C ASP A 44 -16.91 -7.97 1.75
N VAL A 45 -15.59 -7.91 1.96
CA VAL A 45 -14.95 -8.64 3.06
C VAL A 45 -15.55 -8.19 4.39
N ARG A 46 -15.99 -6.93 4.51
CA ARG A 46 -16.68 -6.41 5.70
C ARG A 46 -18.03 -7.09 5.97
N THR A 47 -18.68 -7.59 4.91
CA THR A 47 -19.93 -8.37 5.04
C THR A 47 -19.64 -9.85 5.34
N LEU A 48 -18.48 -10.38 4.92
CA LEU A 48 -18.00 -11.72 5.34
C LEU A 48 -17.75 -11.71 6.85
N LEU A 49 -17.50 -10.51 7.35
CA LEU A 49 -17.21 -10.21 8.73
C LEU A 49 -18.46 -9.89 9.59
N GLY A 50 -19.66 -10.24 9.11
CA GLY A 50 -20.91 -10.25 9.88
C GLY A 50 -21.41 -8.89 10.36
N THR A 51 -22.46 -8.37 9.73
CA THR A 51 -23.49 -7.62 10.45
C THR A 51 -24.88 -7.89 9.85
N PRO A 52 -25.96 -7.81 10.65
CA PRO A 52 -27.32 -8.11 10.21
C PRO A 52 -27.78 -7.16 9.11
N ARG A 53 -28.71 -7.63 8.28
CA ARG A 53 -29.35 -6.83 7.23
C ARG A 53 -30.05 -5.64 7.90
N SER A 54 -29.60 -4.43 7.59
CA SER A 54 -30.10 -3.14 8.11
C SER A 54 -29.64 -2.76 9.54
N THR A 55 -28.40 -2.29 9.65
CA THR A 55 -28.05 -1.22 10.59
C THR A 55 -27.36 -0.09 9.82
N PRO A 56 -27.58 1.18 10.20
CA PRO A 56 -26.89 2.30 9.59
C PRO A 56 -25.39 2.11 9.79
N LEU A 57 -24.65 1.93 8.67
CA LEU A 57 -23.21 1.79 8.67
C LEU A 57 -22.60 3.05 9.28
N LYS A 58 -22.25 3.00 10.57
CA LYS A 58 -21.33 3.97 11.14
C LYS A 58 -19.95 3.57 10.67
N ILE A 59 -19.51 4.17 9.58
CA ILE A 59 -18.15 3.93 9.08
C ILE A 59 -17.20 4.54 10.12
N VAL A 60 -16.50 3.69 10.87
CA VAL A 60 -15.50 4.13 11.84
C VAL A 60 -14.25 4.52 11.07
N TYR A 61 -14.23 5.74 10.54
CA TYR A 61 -13.02 6.40 10.00
C TYR A 61 -12.18 7.05 11.11
N ASP A 62 -12.58 6.85 12.37
CA ASP A 62 -12.17 7.72 13.45
C ASP A 62 -10.91 7.26 14.17
N SER A 63 -10.23 6.16 13.79
CA SER A 63 -9.00 5.74 14.50
C SER A 63 -8.01 4.91 13.68
N CYS A 64 -6.72 5.05 14.02
CA CYS A 64 -5.65 4.20 13.52
C CYS A 64 -5.81 2.76 14.04
N LEU A 65 -5.48 1.76 13.22
CA LEU A 65 -5.51 0.36 13.62
C LEU A 65 -4.33 -0.03 14.51
N LYS A 66 -3.19 0.66 14.39
CA LYS A 66 -1.96 0.32 15.11
C LYS A 66 -1.72 1.15 16.38
N CYS A 67 -2.38 2.30 16.54
CA CYS A 67 -2.26 3.11 17.75
C CYS A 67 -3.56 3.81 18.14
N SER A 68 -3.57 4.42 19.32
CA SER A 68 -4.72 5.12 19.90
C SER A 68 -5.08 6.46 19.22
N ILE A 69 -4.42 6.85 18.13
CA ILE A 69 -4.74 8.14 17.47
C ILE A 69 -6.05 8.05 16.73
N HIS A 70 -6.88 9.06 16.99
CA HIS A 70 -8.16 9.27 16.36
C HIS A 70 -8.08 10.32 15.25
N GLY A 71 -8.87 10.10 14.20
CA GLY A 71 -9.05 11.08 13.13
C GLY A 71 -9.74 12.33 13.66
N LYS A 72 -9.15 13.50 13.41
CA LYS A 72 -9.72 14.81 13.74
C LYS A 72 -10.07 15.55 12.47
N TYR A 73 -11.20 16.25 12.46
CA TYR A 73 -11.57 17.12 11.35
C TYR A 73 -10.83 18.46 11.46
N VAL A 74 -9.98 18.75 10.47
CA VAL A 74 -9.25 20.02 10.34
C VAL A 74 -9.50 20.56 8.92
N LYS A 75 -10.05 21.78 8.79
CA LYS A 75 -10.38 22.41 7.50
C LYS A 75 -11.14 21.48 6.53
N ASN A 76 -12.23 20.86 6.98
CA ASN A 76 -13.06 19.91 6.21
C ASN A 76 -12.32 18.66 5.71
N ARG A 77 -11.23 18.26 6.37
CA ARG A 77 -10.48 17.04 6.07
C ARG A 77 -10.27 16.22 7.35
N VAL A 78 -10.28 14.90 7.22
CA VAL A 78 -9.90 14.00 8.31
C VAL A 78 -8.38 13.89 8.35
N CYS A 79 -7.82 14.27 9.49
CA CYS A 79 -6.38 14.37 9.73
C CYS A 79 -6.01 13.56 10.98
N PHE A 80 -4.76 13.14 11.06
CA PHE A 80 -4.22 12.35 12.16
C PHE A 80 -3.05 13.09 12.82
N PRO A 81 -3.25 14.31 13.35
CA PRO A 81 -2.20 15.07 14.01
C PRO A 81 -1.87 14.39 15.35
N GLY A 82 -0.67 13.82 15.43
CA GLY A 82 -0.22 13.09 16.61
C GLY A 82 0.91 12.11 16.29
N ILE A 83 1.90 12.06 17.18
CA ILE A 83 3.15 11.31 16.98
C ILE A 83 3.44 10.40 18.18
N SER A 84 3.06 10.83 19.39
CA SER A 84 3.07 9.99 20.59
C SER A 84 1.68 9.43 20.83
N ALA A 85 1.53 8.13 20.58
CA ALA A 85 0.32 7.41 20.91
C ALA A 85 0.66 5.99 21.32
N HIS A 86 -0.15 5.45 22.22
CA HIS A 86 -0.01 4.09 22.68
C HIS A 86 -0.28 3.15 21.50
N LEU A 87 0.61 2.18 21.26
CA LEU A 87 0.39 1.13 20.29
C LEU A 87 -0.76 0.26 20.78
N LYS A 88 -1.74 0.01 19.92
CA LYS A 88 -2.84 -0.88 20.27
C LYS A 88 -2.30 -2.29 20.46
N THR A 89 -2.98 -3.05 21.29
CA THR A 89 -2.71 -4.46 21.58
C THR A 89 -3.95 -5.28 21.24
N ALA A 90 -3.82 -6.60 21.18
CA ALA A 90 -4.96 -7.48 20.87
C ALA A 90 -6.14 -7.29 21.85
N THR A 91 -5.88 -6.91 23.11
CA THR A 91 -6.90 -6.64 24.12
C THR A 91 -7.71 -5.37 23.83
N ASP A 92 -7.14 -4.37 23.15
CA ASP A 92 -7.85 -3.15 22.74
C ASP A 92 -8.96 -3.44 21.70
N PHE A 93 -8.92 -4.62 21.07
CA PHE A 93 -9.92 -5.04 20.08
C PHE A 93 -10.99 -5.99 20.64
N GLN A 94 -10.82 -6.53 21.85
CA GLN A 94 -11.72 -7.53 22.46
C GLN A 94 -13.14 -7.00 22.76
N ASN A 95 -13.31 -5.68 22.86
CA ASN A 95 -14.58 -5.03 23.20
C ASN A 95 -15.30 -4.41 21.99
N ASN A 96 -14.77 -4.58 20.78
CA ASN A 96 -15.42 -4.12 19.55
C ASN A 96 -16.09 -5.33 18.90
N ASP A 97 -17.33 -5.20 18.41
CA ASP A 97 -18.07 -6.22 17.65
C ASP A 97 -17.42 -6.57 16.29
N ASN A 98 -16.10 -6.73 16.25
CA ASN A 98 -15.31 -7.04 15.07
C ASN A 98 -15.16 -8.55 14.99
N ILE A 99 -15.87 -9.20 14.07
CA ILE A 99 -15.86 -10.67 13.98
C ILE A 99 -14.45 -11.25 13.74
N LEU A 100 -13.51 -10.43 13.26
CA LEU A 100 -12.12 -10.79 13.06
C LEU A 100 -11.42 -11.22 14.36
N GLN A 101 -11.91 -10.78 15.53
CA GLN A 101 -11.39 -11.22 16.82
C GLN A 101 -11.67 -12.71 17.09
N PHE A 102 -12.67 -13.29 16.42
CA PHE A 102 -13.04 -14.70 16.55
C PHE A 102 -12.30 -15.60 15.57
N VAL A 103 -11.45 -15.05 14.69
CA VAL A 103 -10.58 -15.85 13.84
C VAL A 103 -9.40 -16.34 14.69
N PRO A 104 -9.29 -17.64 15.00
CA PRO A 104 -8.21 -18.14 15.82
C PRO A 104 -6.86 -17.78 15.19
N TYR A 105 -5.90 -17.39 16.03
CA TYR A 105 -4.52 -17.08 15.65
C TYR A 105 -4.34 -15.84 14.76
N LEU A 106 -5.32 -14.93 14.63
CA LEU A 106 -5.19 -13.66 13.89
C LEU A 106 -5.12 -12.49 14.89
N ASP A 107 -3.97 -11.83 14.98
CA ASP A 107 -3.82 -10.56 15.69
C ASP A 107 -3.93 -9.41 14.68
N LEU A 108 -4.99 -8.63 14.81
CA LEU A 108 -5.30 -7.53 13.89
C LEU A 108 -4.30 -6.38 13.92
N VAL A 109 -3.52 -6.26 14.98
CA VAL A 109 -2.49 -5.22 15.10
C VAL A 109 -1.20 -5.68 14.44
N SER A 110 -0.76 -6.91 14.75
CA SER A 110 0.52 -7.43 14.25
C SER A 110 0.45 -8.00 12.85
N ASP A 111 -0.66 -8.64 12.50
CA ASP A 111 -0.77 -9.43 11.26
C ASP A 111 -1.33 -8.61 10.10
N VAL A 112 -1.95 -7.47 10.38
CA VAL A 112 -2.39 -6.51 9.37
C VAL A 112 -1.26 -5.52 9.11
N VAL A 113 -0.50 -5.80 8.06
CA VAL A 113 0.62 -4.96 7.60
C VAL A 113 0.14 -3.74 6.83
N LEU A 114 0.87 -2.64 6.97
CA LEU A 114 0.69 -1.45 6.15
C LEU A 114 1.33 -1.66 4.79
N ASP A 115 0.52 -1.66 3.73
CA ASP A 115 1.06 -1.86 2.39
C ASP A 115 1.91 -0.67 1.92
N TYR A 116 3.18 -0.97 1.64
CA TYR A 116 4.16 -0.06 1.07
C TYR A 116 3.65 0.70 -0.17
N MET A 117 3.00 0.00 -1.11
CA MET A 117 2.58 0.59 -2.38
C MET A 117 1.51 1.68 -2.18
N HIS A 118 0.50 1.39 -1.35
CA HIS A 118 -0.63 2.31 -1.12
C HIS A 118 -0.31 3.39 -0.09
N VAL A 119 0.39 3.05 0.99
CA VAL A 119 0.71 4.00 2.06
C VAL A 119 1.80 4.97 1.59
N ILE A 120 2.87 4.47 0.99
CA ILE A 120 4.05 5.28 0.68
C ILE A 120 3.97 5.82 -0.74
N CYS A 121 3.96 4.95 -1.75
CA CYS A 121 4.06 5.40 -3.14
C CYS A 121 2.82 6.18 -3.59
N LEU A 122 1.64 5.56 -3.51
CA LEU A 122 0.37 6.20 -3.90
C LEU A 122 -0.19 7.13 -2.82
N GLY A 123 0.31 7.03 -1.60
CA GLY A 123 -0.11 7.82 -0.45
C GLY A 123 0.77 9.04 -0.25
N VAL A 124 1.87 8.88 0.47
CA VAL A 124 2.74 10.00 0.89
C VAL A 124 3.49 10.63 -0.28
N THR A 125 4.16 9.85 -1.13
CA THR A 125 4.95 10.39 -2.26
C THR A 125 4.06 11.13 -3.25
N LYS A 126 2.95 10.52 -3.66
CA LYS A 126 1.95 11.17 -4.50
C LYS A 126 1.40 12.45 -3.86
N LYS A 127 1.18 12.44 -2.55
CA LYS A 127 0.70 13.63 -1.82
C LYS A 127 1.71 14.77 -1.85
N LEU A 128 2.98 14.51 -1.55
CA LEU A 128 4.04 15.51 -1.64
C LEU A 128 4.09 16.15 -3.03
N LEU A 129 4.08 15.34 -4.09
CA LEU A 129 4.08 15.85 -5.46
C LEU A 129 2.84 16.67 -5.81
N ASN A 130 1.65 16.27 -5.32
CA ASN A 130 0.43 17.06 -5.50
C ASN A 130 0.50 18.39 -4.73
N LEU A 131 1.08 18.40 -3.53
CA LEU A 131 1.29 19.62 -2.74
C LEU A 131 2.25 20.57 -3.47
N TRP A 132 3.37 20.07 -3.99
CA TRP A 132 4.35 20.88 -4.71
C TRP A 132 3.86 21.36 -6.08
N THR A 133 2.95 20.63 -6.73
CA THR A 133 2.43 21.05 -8.04
C THR A 133 1.18 21.92 -7.95
N SER A 134 0.30 21.67 -6.99
CA SER A 134 -1.05 22.22 -6.97
C SER A 134 -1.47 22.77 -5.60
N GLY A 135 -0.61 22.71 -4.58
CA GLY A 135 -0.93 23.13 -3.22
C GLY A 135 -0.76 24.63 -2.95
N ASN A 136 -0.47 24.97 -1.69
CA ASN A 136 -0.32 26.35 -1.23
C ASN A 136 0.99 26.97 -1.76
N SER A 137 0.98 28.28 -2.01
CA SER A 137 2.13 29.04 -2.53
C SER A 137 3.41 28.88 -1.71
N TYR A 138 3.32 28.62 -0.39
CA TYR A 138 4.49 28.46 0.47
C TYR A 138 5.44 27.32 0.06
N TYR A 139 4.91 26.21 -0.47
CA TYR A 139 5.70 25.03 -0.86
C TYR A 139 5.44 24.60 -2.31
N LYS A 140 4.62 25.35 -3.04
CA LYS A 140 4.28 25.06 -4.43
C LYS A 140 5.37 25.59 -5.35
N LEU A 141 5.81 24.72 -6.25
CA LEU A 141 6.75 25.06 -7.31
C LEU A 141 6.13 26.03 -8.31
N GLY A 142 6.93 27.01 -8.74
CA GLY A 142 6.64 27.83 -9.91
C GLY A 142 6.66 27.01 -11.20
N GLN A 143 6.02 27.52 -12.27
CA GLN A 143 5.94 26.81 -13.55
C GLN A 143 7.32 26.53 -14.14
N GLU A 144 8.25 27.49 -14.03
CA GLU A 144 9.61 27.32 -14.52
C GLU A 144 10.37 26.23 -13.77
N SER A 145 10.25 26.15 -12.44
CA SER A 145 10.85 25.08 -11.65
C SER A 145 10.29 23.71 -12.05
N LYS A 146 8.97 23.60 -12.26
CA LYS A 146 8.34 22.35 -12.73
C LYS A 146 8.86 21.92 -14.10
N ARG A 147 9.02 22.87 -15.01
CA ARG A 147 9.58 22.63 -16.35
C ARG A 147 11.01 22.12 -16.23
N LYS A 148 11.87 22.81 -15.49
CA LYS A 148 13.28 22.40 -15.26
C LYS A 148 13.41 21.03 -14.58
N ILE A 149 12.54 20.72 -13.61
CA ILE A 149 12.52 19.38 -12.98
C ILE A 149 12.09 18.32 -14.00
N SER A 150 11.08 18.61 -14.82
CA SER A 150 10.60 17.69 -15.86
C SER A 150 11.70 17.44 -16.90
N ASP A 151 12.36 18.50 -17.36
CA ASP A 151 13.51 18.41 -18.27
C ASP A 151 14.65 17.57 -17.65
N ARG A 152 14.93 17.76 -16.34
CA ARG A 152 15.92 16.96 -15.62
C ARG A 152 15.53 15.49 -15.53
N LEU A 153 14.26 15.18 -15.28
CA LEU A 153 13.75 13.81 -15.24
C LEU A 153 13.87 13.12 -16.61
N GLU A 154 13.43 13.78 -17.67
CA GLU A 154 13.31 13.18 -19.02
C GLU A 154 14.62 13.16 -19.81
N ASN A 155 15.46 14.19 -19.66
CA ASN A 155 16.64 14.36 -20.50
C ASN A 155 17.95 14.04 -19.78
N LEU A 156 18.04 14.24 -18.46
CA LEU A 156 19.28 13.98 -17.71
C LEU A 156 19.22 12.62 -17.01
N ILE A 157 18.21 12.43 -16.17
CA ILE A 157 18.10 11.23 -15.33
C ILE A 157 17.75 10.01 -16.16
N ASN A 158 16.82 10.14 -17.11
CA ASN A 158 16.35 9.04 -17.94
C ASN A 158 17.48 8.29 -18.68
N ILE A 159 18.56 8.98 -19.05
CA ILE A 159 19.73 8.37 -19.72
C ILE A 159 20.47 7.42 -18.76
N CYS A 160 20.43 7.70 -17.46
CA CYS A 160 21.08 6.91 -16.42
C CYS A 160 20.20 5.80 -15.83
N ILE A 161 18.96 5.65 -16.27
CA ILE A 161 18.04 4.64 -15.73
C ILE A 161 18.33 3.27 -16.34
N SER A 162 18.59 2.29 -15.46
CA SER A 162 18.82 0.91 -15.86
C SER A 162 17.56 0.25 -16.44
N ILE A 163 17.76 -0.78 -17.26
CA ILE A 163 16.68 -1.59 -17.85
C ILE A 163 15.81 -2.31 -16.80
N GLU A 164 16.32 -2.46 -15.58
CA GLU A 164 15.62 -3.09 -14.47
C GLU A 164 14.43 -2.28 -13.98
N PHE A 165 14.41 -0.96 -14.23
CA PHE A 165 13.26 -0.14 -13.92
C PHE A 165 12.15 -0.36 -14.95
N PRO A 166 10.93 -0.74 -14.54
CA PRO A 166 9.84 -1.06 -15.46
C PRO A 166 9.30 0.17 -16.22
N ARG A 167 9.68 1.37 -15.80
CA ARG A 167 9.24 2.65 -16.36
C ARG A 167 10.40 3.64 -16.38
N LYS A 168 10.40 4.46 -17.42
CA LYS A 168 11.29 5.62 -17.53
C LYS A 168 10.71 6.80 -16.73
N PRO A 169 11.55 7.68 -16.15
CA PRO A 169 11.09 8.90 -15.53
C PRO A 169 10.33 9.77 -16.55
N ARG A 170 9.25 10.40 -16.11
CA ARG A 170 8.41 11.27 -16.92
C ARG A 170 8.37 12.68 -16.34
N SER A 171 7.82 13.60 -17.12
CA SER A 171 7.50 14.96 -16.71
C SER A 171 6.51 15.01 -15.56
N LEU A 172 6.69 16.00 -14.68
CA LEU A 172 5.74 16.29 -13.59
C LEU A 172 4.35 16.72 -14.12
N GLN A 173 4.23 17.09 -15.39
CA GLN A 173 2.94 17.39 -16.02
C GLN A 173 2.05 16.14 -16.11
N ASP A 174 2.65 14.96 -16.22
CA ASP A 174 1.96 13.67 -16.32
C ASP A 174 1.62 13.07 -14.95
N LEU A 175 1.83 13.80 -13.85
CA LEU A 175 1.66 13.32 -12.48
C LEU A 175 0.32 12.62 -12.21
N LYS A 176 -0.75 13.06 -12.88
CA LYS A 176 -2.08 12.44 -12.80
C LYS A 176 -2.10 10.98 -13.25
N TYR A 177 -1.20 10.61 -14.16
CA TYR A 177 -1.10 9.29 -14.78
C TYR A 177 0.06 8.45 -14.23
N TYR A 178 0.74 8.92 -13.18
CA TYR A 178 1.82 8.17 -12.56
C TYR A 178 1.30 6.90 -11.88
N LYS A 179 1.99 5.79 -12.13
CA LYS A 179 1.79 4.50 -11.48
C LYS A 179 2.59 4.44 -10.18
N ALA A 180 2.21 3.50 -9.31
CA ALA A 180 2.93 3.28 -8.05
C ALA A 180 4.44 3.01 -8.23
N THR A 181 4.82 2.30 -9.31
CA THR A 181 6.23 2.03 -9.64
C THR A 181 7.03 3.30 -9.94
N GLU A 182 6.38 4.31 -10.53
CA GLU A 182 7.03 5.59 -10.85
C GLU A 182 7.19 6.45 -9.60
N PHE A 183 6.19 6.44 -8.71
CA PHE A 183 6.33 7.05 -7.39
C PHE A 183 7.42 6.37 -6.56
N ARG A 184 7.53 5.04 -6.63
CA ARG A 184 8.61 4.28 -5.98
C ARG A 184 9.98 4.69 -6.51
N GLN A 185 10.16 4.69 -7.83
CA GLN A 185 11.42 5.09 -8.48
C GLN A 185 11.80 6.53 -8.13
N LEU A 186 10.83 7.43 -8.12
CA LEU A 186 11.02 8.81 -7.73
C LEU A 186 11.41 8.96 -6.27
N LEU A 187 10.74 8.25 -5.36
CA LEU A 187 11.10 8.31 -3.95
C LEU A 187 12.49 7.72 -3.69
N LEU A 188 12.80 6.53 -4.22
CA LEU A 188 13.99 5.76 -3.84
C LEU A 188 15.25 6.08 -4.65
N CYS A 189 15.12 6.71 -5.82
CA CYS A 189 16.25 6.87 -6.73
C CYS A 189 16.33 8.27 -7.33
N THR A 190 15.31 8.69 -8.09
CA THR A 190 15.47 9.86 -8.96
C THR A 190 15.15 11.18 -8.27
N GLY A 191 14.30 11.18 -7.25
CA GLY A 191 13.82 12.37 -6.55
C GLY A 191 14.92 13.23 -5.94
N PRO A 192 15.91 12.69 -5.20
CA PRO A 192 17.00 13.49 -4.64
C PRO A 192 17.70 14.35 -5.72
N ILE A 193 18.03 13.74 -6.85
CA ILE A 193 18.69 14.45 -7.96
C ILE A 193 17.72 15.38 -8.68
N ALA A 194 16.48 14.93 -8.91
CA ALA A 194 15.46 15.68 -9.64
C ALA A 194 15.09 16.99 -8.94
N PHE A 195 14.99 16.98 -7.61
CA PHE A 195 14.49 18.09 -6.81
C PHE A 195 15.57 19.00 -6.23
N GLN A 196 16.85 18.59 -6.31
CA GLN A 196 17.97 19.37 -5.79
C GLN A 196 18.02 20.78 -6.41
N GLY A 197 17.97 21.79 -5.55
CA GLY A 197 18.06 23.21 -5.92
C GLY A 197 16.75 23.86 -6.37
N PHE A 198 15.60 23.19 -6.21
CA PHE A 198 14.29 23.75 -6.60
C PHE A 198 13.35 24.06 -5.43
N PHE A 199 13.74 23.70 -4.21
CA PHE A 199 12.97 23.88 -2.99
C PHE A 199 13.79 24.60 -1.93
N ASP A 200 13.10 25.24 -1.00
CA ASP A 200 13.71 25.69 0.25
C ASP A 200 14.31 24.49 0.99
N ASN A 201 15.38 24.76 1.74
CA ASN A 201 16.19 23.72 2.36
C ASN A 201 15.36 22.79 3.24
N ASP A 202 14.43 23.32 4.03
CA ASP A 202 13.61 22.53 4.95
C ASP A 202 12.65 21.57 4.22
N ILE A 203 12.07 22.02 3.10
CA ILE A 203 11.18 21.18 2.27
C ILE A 203 11.98 20.05 1.62
N TYR A 204 13.16 20.38 1.08
CA TYR A 204 14.02 19.39 0.46
C TYR A 204 14.57 18.38 1.49
N LEU A 205 15.01 18.85 2.65
CA LEU A 205 15.47 17.99 3.75
C LEU A 205 14.34 17.08 4.26
N ASN A 206 13.12 17.60 4.41
CA ASN A 206 11.97 16.77 4.77
C ASN A 206 11.75 15.65 3.73
N PHE A 207 11.85 15.93 2.44
CA PHE A 207 11.80 14.89 1.41
C PHE A 207 12.97 13.89 1.52
N LEU A 208 14.20 14.36 1.78
CA LEU A 208 15.37 13.50 1.93
C LEU A 208 15.26 12.58 3.15
N ILE A 209 14.69 13.06 4.26
CA ILE A 209 14.40 12.23 5.43
C ILE A 209 13.49 11.07 5.03
N LEU A 210 12.41 11.34 4.28
CA LEU A 210 11.53 10.27 3.76
C LEU A 210 12.29 9.32 2.84
N HIS A 211 13.07 9.84 1.88
CA HIS A 211 13.89 9.05 0.96
C HIS A 211 14.81 8.07 1.72
N VAL A 212 15.60 8.58 2.67
CA VAL A 212 16.57 7.77 3.43
C VAL A 212 15.86 6.75 4.28
N SER A 213 14.82 7.15 5.03
CA SER A 213 14.07 6.25 5.90
C SER A 213 13.50 5.06 5.13
N ILE A 214 12.81 5.34 4.02
CA ILE A 214 12.18 4.29 3.23
C ILE A 214 13.21 3.44 2.50
N ARG A 215 14.34 4.02 2.09
CA ARG A 215 15.44 3.26 1.49
C ARG A 215 16.00 2.24 2.47
N ILE A 216 16.25 2.64 3.72
CA ILE A 216 16.70 1.73 4.78
C ILE A 216 15.68 0.61 4.98
N LEU A 217 14.39 0.93 5.12
CA LEU A 217 13.34 -0.05 5.36
C LEU A 217 13.07 -1.00 4.17
N CYS A 218 13.60 -0.69 2.98
CA CYS A 218 13.55 -1.60 1.82
C CYS A 218 14.79 -2.51 1.69
N MET A 219 15.86 -2.28 2.47
CA MET A 219 17.09 -3.06 2.35
C MET A 219 16.92 -4.44 3.01
N GLU A 220 17.36 -5.50 2.32
CA GLU A 220 17.32 -6.87 2.85
C GLU A 220 18.26 -7.06 4.05
N ASP A 221 19.43 -6.40 4.02
CA ASP A 221 20.47 -6.51 5.05
C ASP A 221 20.44 -5.34 6.05
N ALA A 222 19.29 -4.66 6.22
CA ALA A 222 19.17 -3.58 7.19
C ALA A 222 19.35 -4.12 8.62
N SER A 223 20.33 -3.59 9.36
CA SER A 223 20.51 -3.94 10.77
C SER A 223 19.38 -3.37 11.63
N GLU A 224 19.20 -3.93 12.83
CA GLU A 224 18.23 -3.43 13.80
C GLU A 224 18.46 -1.95 14.13
N GLU A 225 19.72 -1.53 14.27
CA GLU A 225 20.10 -0.14 14.48
C GLU A 225 19.69 0.77 13.31
N MET A 226 19.84 0.31 12.07
CA MET A 226 19.41 1.05 10.89
C MET A 226 17.88 1.19 10.86
N ILE A 227 17.14 0.13 11.19
CA ILE A 227 15.67 0.17 11.24
C ILE A 227 15.21 1.14 12.34
N ASN A 228 15.84 1.11 13.52
CA ASN A 228 15.54 2.05 14.61
C ASN A 228 15.89 3.49 14.23
N TYR A 229 16.99 3.70 13.50
CA TYR A 229 17.32 5.01 12.96
C TYR A 229 16.27 5.49 11.94
N ALA A 230 15.80 4.61 11.06
CA ALA A 230 14.71 4.94 10.13
C ALA A 230 13.40 5.28 10.87
N ASP A 231 13.10 4.63 11.99
CA ASP A 231 11.95 4.97 12.83
C ASP A 231 12.03 6.40 13.38
N GLU A 232 13.19 6.79 13.92
CA GLU A 232 13.43 8.16 14.40
C GLU A 232 13.36 9.19 13.26
N LEU A 233 13.87 8.84 12.09
CA LEU A 233 13.73 9.68 10.90
C LEU A 233 12.26 9.84 10.48
N LEU A 234 11.43 8.79 10.51
CA LEU A 234 10.01 8.88 10.17
C LEU A 234 9.21 9.68 11.21
N LYS A 235 9.56 9.58 12.50
CA LYS A 235 9.02 10.45 13.55
C LYS A 235 9.37 11.92 13.28
N ASN A 236 10.63 12.20 12.93
CA ASN A 236 11.07 13.54 12.56
C ASN A 236 10.40 14.06 11.27
N PHE A 237 10.26 13.19 10.27
CA PHE A 237 9.53 13.50 9.03
C PHE A 237 8.10 13.93 9.34
N ASN A 238 7.37 13.20 10.19
CA ASN A 238 5.99 13.53 10.51
C ASN A 238 5.88 14.87 11.28
N LYS A 239 6.80 15.12 12.23
CA LYS A 239 6.91 16.42 12.93
C LYS A 239 7.09 17.58 11.93
N THR A 240 8.14 17.48 11.12
CA THR A 240 8.52 18.54 10.18
C THR A 240 7.50 18.68 9.04
N PHE A 241 6.89 17.59 8.57
CA PHE A 241 5.80 17.62 7.61
C PHE A 241 4.61 18.42 8.14
N THR A 242 4.25 18.21 9.40
CA THR A 242 3.13 18.94 10.04
C THR A 242 3.39 20.43 10.07
N ILE A 243 4.63 20.84 10.39
CA ILE A 243 5.04 22.25 10.42
C ILE A 243 5.03 22.85 9.00
N LEU A 244 5.61 22.16 8.02
CA LEU A 244 5.80 22.66 6.65
C LEU A 244 4.51 22.71 5.83
N TYR A 245 3.66 21.69 5.96
CA TYR A 245 2.48 21.52 5.12
C TYR A 245 1.16 21.76 5.87
N GLY A 246 1.20 21.91 7.20
CA GLY A 246 0.01 22.10 8.02
C GLY A 246 -0.66 20.80 8.45
N GLU A 247 -1.28 20.82 9.63
CA GLU A 247 -2.00 19.69 10.22
C GLU A 247 -3.11 19.14 9.31
N GLU A 248 -3.76 20.01 8.52
CA GLU A 248 -4.80 19.60 7.56
C GLU A 248 -4.30 18.64 6.48
N ASN A 249 -2.98 18.57 6.29
CA ASN A 249 -2.34 17.69 5.33
C ASN A 249 -1.77 16.42 5.96
N VAL A 250 -1.88 16.23 7.28
CA VAL A 250 -1.46 14.99 7.96
C VAL A 250 -2.56 13.92 7.77
N SER A 251 -2.59 13.30 6.60
CA SER A 251 -3.52 12.21 6.29
C SER A 251 -3.12 10.91 7.00
N PHE A 252 -4.04 9.94 7.05
CA PHE A 252 -3.76 8.59 7.54
C PHE A 252 -2.45 8.01 7.01
N ASN A 253 -2.17 8.12 5.71
CA ASN A 253 -0.93 7.60 5.12
C ASN A 253 0.35 8.25 5.68
N VAL A 254 0.30 9.54 6.05
CA VAL A 254 1.45 10.24 6.66
C VAL A 254 1.63 9.74 8.10
N HIS A 255 0.54 9.62 8.85
CA HIS A 255 0.56 9.05 10.19
C HIS A 255 1.03 7.59 10.20
N ALA A 256 0.60 6.79 9.22
CA ALA A 256 0.90 5.37 9.10
C ALA A 256 2.41 5.09 8.96
N LEU A 257 3.20 6.06 8.51
CA LEU A 257 4.66 5.95 8.44
C LEU A 257 5.28 5.60 9.80
N LEU A 258 4.70 6.10 10.91
CA LEU A 258 5.19 5.86 12.27
C LEU A 258 5.16 4.39 12.71
N HIS A 259 4.49 3.53 11.95
CA HIS A 259 4.36 2.11 12.29
C HIS A 259 5.17 1.20 11.37
N LEU A 260 5.85 1.75 10.36
CA LEU A 260 6.53 0.96 9.35
C LEU A 260 7.76 0.22 9.89
N ALA A 261 8.54 0.84 10.78
CA ALA A 261 9.70 0.19 11.39
C ALA A 261 9.28 -1.07 12.17
N ASN A 262 8.17 -0.99 12.92
CA ASN A 262 7.61 -2.14 13.64
C ASN A 262 7.11 -3.24 12.69
N ASP A 263 6.52 -2.88 11.55
CA ASP A 263 6.11 -3.85 10.54
C ASP A 263 7.35 -4.52 9.90
N VAL A 264 8.43 -3.76 9.66
CA VAL A 264 9.68 -4.30 9.10
C VAL A 264 10.41 -5.23 10.07
N HIS A 265 10.48 -4.87 11.35
CA HIS A 265 11.04 -5.74 12.40
C HIS A 265 10.34 -7.11 12.45
N LYS A 266 9.05 -7.17 12.15
CA LYS A 266 8.25 -8.42 12.22
C LYS A 266 8.24 -9.20 10.92
N HIS A 267 8.11 -8.50 9.79
CA HIS A 267 7.79 -9.13 8.49
C HIS A 267 8.94 -9.07 7.49
N GLY A 268 10.08 -8.50 7.89
CA GLY A 268 11.23 -8.25 7.02
C GLY A 268 11.07 -6.96 6.21
N PRO A 269 11.89 -6.75 5.17
CA PRO A 269 11.88 -5.51 4.39
C PRO A 269 10.51 -5.20 3.77
N LEU A 270 10.22 -3.92 3.54
CA LEU A 270 8.94 -3.44 2.97
C LEU A 270 8.51 -4.16 1.68
N ASP A 271 9.47 -4.62 0.88
CA ASP A 271 9.21 -5.32 -0.37
C ASP A 271 8.59 -6.72 -0.18
N TYR A 272 8.79 -7.34 0.98
CA TYR A 272 8.34 -8.71 1.27
C TYR A 272 6.83 -8.80 1.45
N PHE A 273 6.21 -7.73 1.96
CA PHE A 273 4.77 -7.64 2.19
C PHE A 273 4.09 -6.56 1.32
N SER A 274 4.75 -6.14 0.23
CA SER A 274 4.21 -5.15 -0.70
C SER A 274 3.18 -5.74 -1.67
N VAL A 275 2.13 -4.96 -1.96
CA VAL A 275 1.07 -5.31 -2.92
C VAL A 275 1.57 -5.44 -4.37
N PHE A 276 2.76 -4.91 -4.71
CA PHE A 276 3.29 -4.95 -6.08
C PHE A 276 3.30 -6.36 -6.68
N ARG A 277 3.71 -7.37 -5.91
CA ARG A 277 3.74 -8.77 -6.38
C ARG A 277 2.32 -9.31 -6.59
N PHE A 278 1.40 -8.94 -5.70
CA PHE A 278 0.01 -9.40 -5.74
C PHE A 278 -0.76 -8.76 -6.90
N GLU A 279 -0.63 -7.46 -7.16
CA GLU A 279 -1.33 -6.82 -8.30
C GLU A 279 -0.93 -7.46 -9.62
N ASN A 280 0.37 -7.72 -9.80
CA ASN A 280 0.88 -8.40 -10.98
C ASN A 280 0.28 -9.81 -11.12
N PHE A 281 0.16 -10.54 -10.03
CA PHE A 281 -0.46 -11.87 -10.03
C PHE A 281 -1.97 -11.81 -10.28
N LEU A 282 -2.68 -10.87 -9.64
CA LEU A 282 -4.11 -10.67 -9.86
C LEU A 282 -4.43 -10.22 -11.28
N GLN A 283 -3.55 -9.45 -11.92
CA GLN A 283 -3.70 -9.11 -13.32
C GLN A 283 -3.64 -10.36 -14.22
N LYS A 284 -2.75 -11.33 -13.90
CA LYS A 284 -2.73 -12.63 -14.60
C LYS A 284 -4.06 -13.37 -14.42
N ILE A 285 -4.58 -13.44 -13.19
CA ILE A 285 -5.88 -14.05 -12.90
C ILE A 285 -7.01 -13.35 -13.67
N LYS A 286 -7.03 -12.01 -13.67
CA LYS A 286 -8.03 -11.23 -14.42
C LYS A 286 -7.98 -11.52 -15.91
N ASN A 287 -6.81 -11.69 -16.50
CA ASN A 287 -6.67 -12.02 -17.92
C ASN A 287 -7.22 -13.43 -18.27
N LEU A 288 -7.27 -14.35 -17.29
CA LEU A 288 -7.92 -15.66 -17.46
C LEU A 288 -9.45 -15.55 -17.46
N ILE A 289 -10.00 -14.46 -16.93
CA ILE A 289 -11.43 -14.19 -16.84
C ILE A 289 -11.83 -13.26 -17.99
N ARG A 290 -12.47 -13.82 -19.03
CA ARG A 290 -12.87 -13.04 -20.22
C ARG A 290 -14.24 -12.38 -20.06
N LYS A 291 -15.11 -12.96 -19.23
CA LYS A 291 -16.49 -12.49 -19.03
C LYS A 291 -16.85 -12.42 -17.54
N PRO A 292 -17.75 -11.51 -17.12
CA PRO A 292 -18.16 -11.37 -15.72
C PRO A 292 -19.14 -12.47 -15.24
N GLN A 293 -19.48 -13.47 -16.04
CA GLN A 293 -20.31 -14.60 -15.60
C GLN A 293 -19.44 -15.81 -15.26
N ASP A 294 -19.79 -16.62 -14.25
CA ASP A 294 -19.14 -17.91 -13.98
C ASP A 294 -17.60 -17.87 -13.86
N THR A 295 -17.07 -16.82 -13.24
CA THR A 295 -15.62 -16.60 -13.05
C THR A 295 -14.87 -17.76 -12.46
N LEU A 296 -15.41 -18.42 -11.43
CA LEU A 296 -14.71 -19.56 -10.85
C LEU A 296 -14.66 -20.73 -11.82
N SER A 297 -15.72 -20.98 -12.58
CA SER A 297 -15.70 -22.03 -13.60
C SER A 297 -14.77 -21.67 -14.75
N GLN A 298 -14.67 -20.39 -15.13
CA GLN A 298 -13.70 -19.92 -16.13
C GLN A 298 -12.27 -20.11 -15.61
N LEU A 299 -11.99 -19.65 -14.40
CA LEU A 299 -10.69 -19.75 -13.76
C LEU A 299 -10.27 -21.21 -13.59
N HIS A 300 -11.16 -22.06 -13.08
CA HIS A 300 -10.93 -23.49 -12.90
C HIS A 300 -10.64 -24.20 -14.22
N ARG A 301 -11.44 -23.95 -15.27
CA ARG A 301 -11.22 -24.54 -16.59
C ARG A 301 -9.89 -24.11 -17.20
N ARG A 302 -9.56 -22.80 -17.14
CA ARG A 302 -8.27 -22.28 -17.61
C ARG A 302 -7.09 -22.84 -16.83
N TYR A 303 -7.24 -22.99 -15.51
CA TYR A 303 -6.20 -23.57 -14.66
C TYR A 303 -5.93 -25.04 -15.01
N ILE A 304 -6.99 -25.85 -15.22
CA ILE A 304 -6.88 -27.23 -15.69
C ILE A 304 -6.19 -27.30 -17.05
N GLU A 305 -6.60 -26.46 -18.01
CA GLU A 305 -5.97 -26.41 -19.33
C GLU A 305 -4.47 -26.14 -19.24
N MET A 306 -4.05 -25.17 -18.42
CA MET A 306 -2.64 -24.83 -18.23
C MET A 306 -1.83 -25.97 -17.60
N HIS A 307 -2.41 -26.72 -16.64
CA HIS A 307 -1.72 -27.84 -15.99
C HIS A 307 -1.68 -29.09 -16.86
N ASN A 308 -2.75 -29.39 -17.59
CA ASN A 308 -2.78 -30.53 -18.51
C ASN A 308 -1.81 -30.36 -19.68
N TRP A 309 -1.57 -29.13 -20.16
CA TRP A 309 -0.56 -28.85 -21.20
C TRP A 309 0.89 -29.06 -20.74
N ILE A 310 1.17 -28.91 -19.43
CA ILE A 310 2.51 -29.15 -18.87
C ILE A 310 2.80 -30.66 -18.84
N ASP A 311 1.80 -31.50 -18.57
CA ASP A 311 1.97 -32.96 -18.59
C ASP A 311 2.13 -33.51 -20.00
N VAL A 312 1.42 -32.95 -20.99
CA VAL A 312 1.57 -33.32 -22.40
C VAL A 312 2.95 -32.90 -22.94
N SER A 313 3.42 -31.68 -22.65
CA SER A 313 4.73 -31.22 -23.14
C SER A 313 5.92 -31.98 -22.53
N LYS A 314 5.82 -32.45 -21.27
CA LYS A 314 6.82 -33.34 -20.65
C LYS A 314 6.88 -34.74 -21.28
N GLN A 315 5.81 -35.21 -21.92
CA GLN A 315 5.82 -36.47 -22.67
C GLN A 315 6.54 -36.35 -24.02
N TYR A 316 6.59 -35.16 -24.63
CA TYR A 316 7.25 -34.94 -25.93
C TYR A 316 8.77 -34.66 -25.84
N VAL A 317 9.30 -34.32 -24.66
CA VAL A 317 10.76 -34.09 -24.46
C VAL A 317 11.51 -35.40 -24.10
N LYS A 318 10.79 -36.52 -23.96
CA LYS A 318 11.37 -37.86 -23.73
C LYS A 318 11.43 -38.74 -24.99
N LYS A 319 11.71 -38.16 -26.15
CA LYS A 319 12.04 -38.93 -27.36
C LYS A 319 13.37 -38.51 -27.94
#